data_AF-A0A179GE46-F1
#
_entry.id   AF-A0A179GE46-F1
#
_cell.length_a   1.000
_cell.length_b   1.000
_cell.length_c   1.000
_cell.angle_alpha   90.00
_cell.angle_beta   90.00
_cell.angle_gamma   90.00
#
_symmetry.space_group_name_H-M   'P 1'
#
loop_
_entity.id
_entity.type
_entity.pdbx_description
1 polymer ?
#
loop_
_entity_poly.entity_id
_entity_poly.type
_entity_poly.pdbx_seq_one_letter_code
_entity_poly.pdbx_strand_id
1 'polypeptide(L)'
;MSLYSQAKHELTPRPISGLAIRYRVSAPAEQFTTTSGVQGGAASPNGTGTGTIGMNVLLHGDGGQSFFDFPNQGVNANLMGVAVLAPDPNLKWGGADRNGQQRPDGVPHAQAVADLITRELPQVVAFNASNVFFTGVSGGSLTLSGFFMPAHMGQFPNTGVMLNCGGMAPQVDFTREAAAAMGNTRIHFQSTSQELKSLQRSIPQAVQAYERAAAGAGLSGQQINALQTVDNSPNGGHCAFDEKGFVSGVQLMADSYQDVMLPGGSGQVNGIGNVNKGVVGNENLQFAAGGRQ
;
A
#
# COMPACT_ATOMS: atom_id res chain seq x y z
N MET A 1 -21.06 8.32 -20.47
CA MET A 1 -20.13 9.43 -20.82
C MET A 1 -18.98 9.40 -19.82
N SER A 2 -17.80 8.94 -20.22
CA SER A 2 -16.56 9.18 -19.49
C SER A 2 -15.51 9.57 -20.52
N LEU A 3 -15.37 10.88 -20.72
CA LEU A 3 -14.35 11.49 -21.58
C LEU A 3 -13.24 12.00 -20.66
N TYR A 4 -12.49 11.10 -20.06
CA TYR A 4 -11.17 11.42 -19.51
C TYR A 4 -10.17 10.50 -20.20
N SER A 5 -9.36 11.06 -21.11
CA SER A 5 -8.21 10.34 -21.63
C SER A 5 -7.21 10.16 -20.48
N GLN A 6 -7.15 8.96 -19.92
CA GLN A 6 -6.18 8.63 -18.87
C GLN A 6 -4.82 8.38 -19.51
N ALA A 7 -3.81 9.14 -19.09
CA ALA A 7 -2.46 8.91 -19.54
C ALA A 7 -1.80 7.84 -18.66
N LYS A 8 -1.13 6.88 -19.28
CA LYS A 8 -0.28 5.88 -18.62
C LYS A 8 1.14 6.13 -19.05
N HIS A 9 1.98 6.58 -18.13
CA HIS A 9 3.38 6.83 -18.44
C HIS A 9 4.30 6.16 -17.42
N GLU A 10 5.24 5.37 -17.94
CA GLU A 10 6.44 4.95 -17.22
C GLU A 10 7.48 6.04 -17.46
N LEU A 11 7.88 6.73 -16.38
CA LEU A 11 8.79 7.86 -16.46
C LEU A 11 10.23 7.39 -16.30
N THR A 12 11.15 8.04 -17.01
CA THR A 12 12.56 7.67 -17.03
C THR A 12 13.14 7.77 -15.61
N PRO A 13 13.81 6.72 -15.10
CA PRO A 13 14.30 6.71 -13.72
C PRO A 13 15.38 7.78 -13.52
N ARG A 14 15.10 8.74 -12.63
CA ARG A 14 16.13 9.55 -11.98
C ARG A 14 16.44 8.92 -10.63
N PRO A 15 17.69 8.95 -10.13
CA PRO A 15 18.00 8.40 -8.82
C PRO A 15 17.19 9.13 -7.73
N ILE A 16 16.32 8.40 -7.03
CA ILE A 16 15.56 8.89 -5.87
C ILE A 16 16.27 8.36 -4.65
N SER A 17 16.82 9.26 -3.83
CA SER A 17 17.68 8.88 -2.69
C SER A 17 18.87 7.98 -3.11
N GLY A 18 19.38 8.15 -4.34
CA GLY A 18 20.45 7.32 -4.90
C GLY A 18 20.00 5.96 -5.46
N LEU A 19 18.70 5.64 -5.41
CA LEU A 19 18.14 4.38 -5.92
C LEU A 19 17.38 4.60 -7.23
N ALA A 20 17.50 3.64 -8.15
CA ALA A 20 16.79 3.65 -9.42
C ALA A 20 15.34 3.13 -9.27
N ILE A 21 14.50 3.89 -8.57
CA ILE A 21 13.07 3.57 -8.46
C ILE A 21 12.38 3.87 -9.79
N ARG A 22 11.56 2.92 -10.24
CA ARG A 22 10.65 3.09 -11.38
C ARG A 22 9.22 3.16 -10.87
N TYR A 23 8.41 3.95 -11.54
CA TYR A 23 7.01 4.12 -11.18
C TYR A 23 6.15 4.38 -12.42
N ARG A 24 4.85 4.11 -12.28
CA ARG A 24 3.81 4.40 -13.25
C ARG A 24 2.75 5.25 -12.57
N VAL A 25 2.24 6.24 -13.29
CA VAL A 25 1.14 7.10 -12.84
C VAL A 25 -0.02 6.93 -13.82
N SER A 26 -1.24 6.79 -13.27
CA SER A 26 -2.49 6.81 -14.03
C SER A 26 -3.38 7.90 -13.44
N ALA A 27 -3.47 9.01 -14.17
CA ALA A 27 -4.24 10.20 -13.79
C ALA A 27 -4.83 10.86 -15.05
N PRO A 28 -5.77 11.81 -14.91
CA PRO A 28 -6.21 12.65 -16.02
C PRO A 28 -5.02 13.44 -16.58
N ALA A 29 -4.93 13.56 -17.90
CA ALA A 29 -3.78 14.16 -18.58
C ALA A 29 -3.47 15.58 -18.09
N GLU A 30 -4.51 16.38 -17.83
CA GLU A 30 -4.40 17.76 -17.36
C GLU A 30 -3.79 17.90 -15.96
N GLN A 31 -3.77 16.82 -15.16
CA GLN A 31 -3.10 16.81 -13.85
C GLN A 31 -1.59 16.65 -13.99
N PHE A 32 -1.08 16.15 -15.12
CA PHE A 32 0.35 16.07 -15.33
C PHE A 32 0.95 17.45 -15.59
N THR A 33 2.18 17.65 -15.13
CA THR A 33 2.89 18.92 -15.34
C THR A 33 3.30 19.07 -16.81
N THR A 34 3.49 20.29 -17.26
CA THR A 34 3.99 20.56 -18.63
C THR A 34 5.37 19.94 -18.89
N THR A 35 6.19 19.79 -17.84
CA THR A 35 7.54 19.20 -17.90
C THR A 35 7.56 17.67 -17.76
N SER A 36 6.42 17.03 -17.50
CA SER A 36 6.33 15.58 -17.34
C SER A 36 6.52 14.79 -18.64
N GLY A 37 6.34 15.43 -19.79
CA GLY A 37 6.34 14.79 -21.11
C GLY A 37 5.02 14.10 -21.48
N VAL A 38 3.99 14.18 -20.63
CA VAL A 38 2.66 13.64 -20.91
C VAL A 38 1.89 14.57 -21.85
N GLN A 39 1.36 14.04 -22.96
CA GLN A 39 0.53 14.81 -23.87
C GLN A 39 -0.75 15.28 -23.16
N GLY A 40 -1.03 16.58 -23.21
CA GLY A 40 -2.15 17.19 -22.49
C GLY A 40 -1.82 17.65 -21.07
N GLY A 41 -0.58 17.44 -20.60
CA GLY A 41 -0.08 17.97 -19.34
C GLY A 41 -0.15 19.51 -19.30
N ALA A 42 -0.89 20.04 -18.33
CA ALA A 42 -1.14 21.47 -18.18
C ALA A 42 -1.02 21.96 -16.73
N ALA A 43 -0.83 21.04 -15.77
CA ALA A 43 -0.67 21.42 -14.38
C ALA A 43 0.66 22.16 -14.15
N SER A 44 0.66 23.02 -13.14
CA SER A 44 1.91 23.54 -12.59
C SER A 44 2.52 22.50 -11.65
N PRO A 45 3.85 22.44 -11.52
CA PRO A 45 4.48 21.66 -10.45
C PRO A 45 3.89 22.05 -9.10
N ASN A 46 3.38 21.06 -8.37
CA ASN A 46 2.73 21.27 -7.08
C ASN A 46 3.80 21.38 -5.99
N GLY A 47 4.44 22.55 -5.86
CA GLY A 47 5.34 22.81 -4.72
C GLY A 47 4.67 22.66 -3.34
N THR A 48 3.33 22.60 -3.28
CA THR A 48 2.55 22.64 -2.03
C THR A 48 1.25 21.80 -2.03
N GLY A 49 1.10 20.79 -2.90
CA GLY A 49 0.00 19.82 -2.76
C GLY A 49 -1.42 20.37 -3.03
N THR A 50 -1.56 21.31 -3.95
CA THR A 50 -2.83 22.00 -4.30
C THR A 50 -3.70 21.26 -5.33
N GLY A 51 -3.39 20.00 -5.64
CA GLY A 51 -4.23 19.20 -6.54
C GLY A 51 -5.55 18.80 -5.88
N THR A 52 -6.57 18.50 -6.68
CA THR A 52 -7.91 18.11 -6.18
C THR A 52 -8.10 16.61 -6.04
N ILE A 53 -7.27 15.82 -6.73
CA ILE A 53 -7.30 14.35 -6.73
C ILE A 53 -6.25 13.83 -5.75
N GLY A 54 -6.59 12.85 -4.92
CA GLY A 54 -5.64 12.14 -4.08
C GLY A 54 -4.88 11.06 -4.84
N MET A 55 -4.16 10.20 -4.13
CA MET A 55 -3.33 9.15 -4.73
C MET A 55 -3.49 7.84 -3.97
N ASN A 56 -3.55 6.71 -4.67
CA ASN A 56 -3.28 5.39 -4.12
C ASN A 56 -1.93 4.90 -4.65
N VAL A 57 -0.93 4.79 -3.78
CA VAL A 57 0.42 4.31 -4.09
C VAL A 57 0.51 2.82 -3.82
N LEU A 58 0.67 2.04 -4.88
CA LEU A 58 0.83 0.60 -4.83
C LEU A 58 2.31 0.21 -4.84
N LEU A 59 2.76 -0.50 -3.79
CA LEU A 59 4.03 -1.22 -3.79
C LEU A 59 3.77 -2.66 -4.19
N HIS A 60 4.41 -3.09 -5.28
CA HIS A 60 4.17 -4.40 -5.86
C HIS A 60 4.63 -5.57 -4.97
N GLY A 61 4.14 -6.77 -5.24
CA GLY A 61 4.64 -8.01 -4.61
C GLY A 61 5.98 -8.45 -5.18
N ASP A 62 6.82 -9.11 -4.37
CA ASP A 62 8.13 -9.61 -4.83
C ASP A 62 7.95 -10.39 -6.15
N GLY A 63 8.76 -10.06 -7.16
CA GLY A 63 8.63 -10.56 -8.53
C GLY A 63 7.97 -9.58 -9.53
N GLY A 64 7.40 -8.46 -9.08
CA GLY A 64 7.04 -7.34 -9.97
C GLY A 64 5.62 -7.36 -10.55
N GLN A 65 4.90 -8.48 -10.46
CA GLN A 65 3.68 -8.70 -11.25
C GLN A 65 2.65 -7.57 -11.12
N SER A 66 2.33 -7.12 -9.89
CA SER A 66 1.35 -6.05 -9.65
C SER A 66 1.81 -4.65 -10.06
N PHE A 67 3.11 -4.43 -10.34
CA PHE A 67 3.56 -3.21 -11.02
C PHE A 67 3.23 -3.24 -12.51
N PHE A 68 3.41 -4.40 -13.16
CA PHE A 68 3.16 -4.54 -14.60
C PHE A 68 1.67 -4.55 -14.93
N ASP A 69 0.87 -5.26 -14.12
CA ASP A 69 -0.59 -5.32 -14.27
C ASP A 69 -1.27 -3.99 -13.89
N PHE A 70 -0.65 -3.24 -12.97
CA PHE A 70 -1.09 -1.92 -12.50
C PHE A 70 -2.58 -1.89 -12.07
N PRO A 71 -2.97 -2.66 -11.04
CA PRO A 71 -4.37 -2.94 -10.74
C PRO A 71 -5.14 -1.72 -10.20
N ASN A 72 -4.45 -0.77 -9.59
CA ASN A 72 -5.02 0.50 -9.11
C ASN A 72 -5.03 1.61 -10.17
N GLN A 73 -4.85 1.28 -11.45
CA GLN A 73 -4.90 2.25 -12.54
C GLN A 73 -6.25 3.00 -12.63
N GLY A 74 -6.20 4.20 -13.18
CA GLY A 74 -7.33 5.11 -13.31
C GLY A 74 -7.52 6.03 -12.11
N VAL A 75 -8.67 6.72 -12.10
CA VAL A 75 -9.12 7.53 -10.96
C VAL A 75 -10.30 6.82 -10.32
N ASN A 76 -10.10 6.30 -9.12
CA ASN A 76 -11.11 5.56 -8.36
C ASN A 76 -11.32 6.26 -7.03
N ALA A 77 -12.57 6.60 -6.69
CA ALA A 77 -12.90 7.35 -5.47
C ALA A 77 -12.09 8.66 -5.29
N ASN A 78 -11.86 9.39 -6.39
CA ASN A 78 -11.01 10.59 -6.41
C ASN A 78 -9.54 10.34 -5.99
N LEU A 79 -9.05 9.11 -6.14
CA LEU A 79 -7.64 8.74 -6.01
C LEU A 79 -7.10 8.30 -7.36
N MET A 80 -6.02 8.93 -7.82
CA MET A 80 -5.28 8.46 -8.98
C MET A 80 -4.39 7.27 -8.61
N GLY A 81 -4.13 6.39 -9.59
CA GLY A 81 -3.26 5.24 -9.40
C GLY A 81 -1.78 5.57 -9.54
N VAL A 82 -0.97 5.10 -8.61
CA VAL A 82 0.50 5.02 -8.76
C VAL A 82 0.94 3.60 -8.45
N ALA A 83 1.79 3.02 -9.30
CA ALA A 83 2.47 1.75 -9.01
C ALA A 83 3.97 2.00 -8.96
N VAL A 84 4.62 1.53 -7.91
CA VAL A 84 6.06 1.69 -7.69
C VAL A 84 6.71 0.33 -7.81
N LEU A 85 7.84 0.27 -8.51
CA LEU A 85 8.68 -0.92 -8.64
C LEU A 85 9.89 -0.82 -7.72
N ALA A 86 10.22 -1.91 -7.03
CA ALA A 86 11.39 -2.00 -6.18
C ALA A 86 12.67 -1.67 -6.99
N PRO A 87 13.64 -0.98 -6.37
CA PRO A 87 14.92 -0.67 -7.02
C PRO A 87 15.87 -1.89 -7.08
N ASP A 88 15.54 -3.00 -6.42
CA ASP A 88 16.29 -4.25 -6.50
C ASP A 88 16.16 -4.87 -7.91
N PRO A 89 17.28 -5.27 -8.56
CA PRO A 89 17.25 -5.94 -9.86
C PRO A 89 16.40 -7.22 -9.93
N ASN A 90 16.21 -7.91 -8.81
CA ASN A 90 15.37 -9.09 -8.66
C ASN A 90 13.91 -8.76 -8.33
N LEU A 91 13.54 -7.48 -8.34
CA LEU A 91 12.19 -6.99 -8.03
C LEU A 91 11.72 -7.43 -6.64
N LYS A 92 12.63 -7.35 -5.66
CA LYS A 92 12.34 -7.63 -4.26
C LYS A 92 12.43 -6.36 -3.44
N TRP A 93 11.43 -6.12 -2.60
CA TRP A 93 11.52 -4.98 -1.71
C TRP A 93 12.52 -5.23 -0.57
N GLY A 94 13.32 -4.23 -0.22
CA GLY A 94 14.31 -4.29 0.85
C GLY A 94 15.43 -5.32 0.68
N GLY A 95 15.74 -5.77 -0.55
CA GLY A 95 16.91 -6.62 -0.79
C GLY A 95 16.77 -8.07 -0.30
N ALA A 96 15.55 -8.64 -0.31
CA ALA A 96 15.27 -9.84 0.46
C ALA A 96 16.16 -11.05 0.10
N ASP A 97 16.74 -11.67 1.13
CA ASP A 97 17.70 -12.77 1.03
C ASP A 97 17.08 -14.08 0.49
N ARG A 98 17.87 -15.16 0.46
CA ARG A 98 17.43 -16.48 -0.01
C ARG A 98 16.29 -17.09 0.84
N ASN A 99 16.06 -16.62 2.06
CA ASN A 99 15.00 -17.09 2.96
C ASN A 99 13.77 -16.16 2.97
N GLY A 100 13.79 -15.07 2.20
CA GLY A 100 12.61 -14.32 1.75
C GLY A 100 11.99 -13.33 2.75
N GLN A 101 12.47 -13.27 4.00
CA GLN A 101 11.88 -12.40 5.02
C GLN A 101 12.84 -11.35 5.60
N GLN A 102 14.16 -11.57 5.61
CA GLN A 102 15.09 -10.49 5.95
C GLN A 102 15.09 -9.44 4.85
N ARG A 103 14.99 -8.16 5.22
CA ARG A 103 14.97 -7.03 4.27
C ARG A 103 16.06 -6.01 4.64
N PRO A 104 17.35 -6.33 4.39
CA PRO A 104 18.49 -5.48 4.78
C PRO A 104 18.42 -4.07 4.19
N ASP A 105 17.87 -3.93 2.98
CA ASP A 105 17.69 -2.63 2.32
C ASP A 105 16.29 -2.03 2.57
N GLY A 106 15.56 -2.54 3.57
CA GLY A 106 14.19 -2.09 3.88
C GLY A 106 14.12 -0.60 4.22
N VAL A 107 15.08 -0.09 5.00
CA VAL A 107 15.19 1.33 5.35
C VAL A 107 15.42 2.21 4.11
N PRO A 108 16.48 2.00 3.29
CA PRO A 108 16.70 2.83 2.12
C PRO A 108 15.58 2.72 1.07
N HIS A 109 14.94 1.56 0.90
CA HIS A 109 13.79 1.43 0.01
C HIS A 109 12.57 2.22 0.52
N ALA A 110 12.28 2.17 1.82
CA ALA A 110 11.20 2.94 2.42
C ALA A 110 11.43 4.46 2.30
N GLN A 111 12.65 4.93 2.54
CA GLN A 111 13.02 6.33 2.35
C GLN A 111 12.81 6.77 0.89
N ALA A 112 13.24 5.95 -0.06
CA ALA A 112 13.12 6.28 -1.47
C ALA A 112 11.65 6.30 -1.95
N VAL A 113 10.76 5.49 -1.36
CA VAL A 113 9.29 5.61 -1.57
C VAL A 113 8.77 6.93 -1.00
N ALA A 114 9.20 7.33 0.20
CA ALA A 114 8.79 8.61 0.79
C ALA A 114 9.29 9.80 -0.05
N ASP A 115 10.54 9.78 -0.50
CA ASP A 115 11.14 10.81 -1.36
C ASP A 115 10.47 10.86 -2.74
N LEU A 116 10.11 9.71 -3.33
CA LEU A 116 9.33 9.66 -4.57
C LEU A 116 8.05 10.49 -4.42
N ILE A 117 7.30 10.27 -3.34
CA ILE A 117 5.99 10.91 -3.16
C ILE A 117 6.13 12.38 -2.78
N THR A 118 7.08 12.70 -1.90
CA THR A 118 7.20 14.06 -1.34
C THR A 118 8.03 15.01 -2.19
N ARG A 119 8.90 14.50 -3.08
CA ARG A 119 9.82 15.33 -3.86
C ARG A 119 9.64 15.17 -5.37
N GLU A 120 9.51 13.94 -5.86
CA GLU A 120 9.51 13.69 -7.31
C GLU A 120 8.13 13.79 -7.93
N LEU A 121 7.13 13.07 -7.40
CA LEU A 121 5.77 13.08 -7.94
C LEU A 121 5.15 14.49 -8.04
N PRO A 122 5.37 15.43 -7.10
CA PRO A 122 4.84 16.79 -7.24
C PRO A 122 5.41 17.57 -8.43
N GLN A 123 6.56 17.16 -8.98
CA GLN A 123 7.12 17.73 -10.22
C GLN A 123 6.54 17.10 -11.49
N VAL A 124 5.81 16.00 -11.35
CA VAL A 124 5.31 15.17 -12.46
C VAL A 124 3.80 15.29 -12.60
N VAL A 125 3.08 15.30 -11.49
CA VAL A 125 1.63 15.27 -11.45
C VAL A 125 1.12 16.09 -10.27
N ALA A 126 0.06 16.85 -10.48
CA ALA A 126 -0.63 17.58 -9.45
C ALA A 126 -1.58 16.64 -8.68
N PHE A 127 -1.41 16.57 -7.37
CA PHE A 127 -2.29 15.84 -6.46
C PHE A 127 -2.42 16.55 -5.11
N ASN A 128 -3.41 16.12 -4.33
CA ASN A 128 -3.61 16.51 -2.95
C ASN A 128 -2.65 15.72 -2.05
N ALA A 129 -1.60 16.38 -1.57
CA ALA A 129 -0.57 15.75 -0.72
C ALA A 129 -1.10 15.33 0.67
N SER A 130 -2.26 15.86 1.09
CA SER A 130 -2.96 15.45 2.32
C SER A 130 -3.96 14.31 2.09
N ASN A 131 -3.95 13.69 0.90
CA ASN A 131 -4.85 12.61 0.51
C ASN A 131 -4.08 11.52 -0.24
N VAL A 132 -3.04 10.98 0.42
CA VAL A 132 -2.19 9.92 -0.11
C VAL A 132 -2.46 8.64 0.67
N PHE A 133 -2.86 7.61 -0.05
CA PHE A 133 -3.19 6.28 0.44
C PHE A 133 -2.22 5.25 -0.14
N PHE A 134 -2.13 4.09 0.51
CA PHE A 134 -1.15 3.07 0.17
C PHE A 134 -1.79 1.70 0.02
N THR A 135 -1.31 0.95 -0.98
CA THR A 135 -1.57 -0.49 -1.11
C THR A 135 -0.24 -1.22 -1.16
N GLY A 136 -0.02 -2.13 -0.23
CA GLY A 136 1.04 -3.12 -0.33
C GLY A 136 0.47 -4.40 -0.91
N VAL A 137 1.25 -5.10 -1.74
CA VAL A 137 1.01 -6.49 -2.11
C VAL A 137 2.21 -7.30 -1.70
N SER A 138 2.04 -8.40 -0.94
CA SER A 138 3.12 -9.33 -0.58
C SER A 138 4.38 -8.62 -0.05
N GLY A 139 5.53 -8.69 -0.75
CA GLY A 139 6.76 -7.96 -0.41
C GLY A 139 6.61 -6.44 -0.24
N GLY A 140 5.70 -5.82 -1.00
CA GLY A 140 5.32 -4.42 -0.82
C GLY A 140 4.66 -4.18 0.54
N SER A 141 3.73 -5.05 0.96
CA SER A 141 3.11 -5.01 2.29
C SER A 141 4.14 -5.18 3.41
N LEU A 142 5.10 -6.09 3.22
CA LEU A 142 6.20 -6.30 4.17
C LEU A 142 7.07 -5.04 4.31
N THR A 143 7.27 -4.29 3.23
CA THR A 143 8.07 -3.06 3.25
C THR A 143 7.30 -1.89 3.84
N LEU A 144 6.00 -1.80 3.52
CA LEU A 144 5.12 -0.81 4.12
C LEU A 144 5.08 -0.98 5.64
N SER A 145 4.73 -2.17 6.12
CA SER A 145 4.59 -2.45 7.56
C SER A 145 5.94 -2.56 8.30
N GLY A 146 6.97 -3.14 7.69
CA GLY A 146 8.25 -3.30 8.36
C GLY A 146 9.03 -1.99 8.53
N PHE A 147 8.94 -1.07 7.57
CA PHE A 147 9.88 0.05 7.46
C PHE A 147 9.21 1.39 7.18
N PHE A 148 8.35 1.47 6.15
CA PHE A 148 7.77 2.75 5.73
C PHE A 148 6.82 3.33 6.76
N MET A 149 5.87 2.54 7.24
CA MET A 149 4.89 2.97 8.22
C MET A 149 5.54 3.47 9.52
N PRO A 150 6.47 2.73 10.16
CA PRO A 150 7.12 3.22 11.37
C PRO A 150 8.06 4.43 11.14
N ALA A 151 8.68 4.57 9.97
CA ALA A 151 9.61 5.67 9.71
C ALA A 151 8.97 6.94 9.13
N HIS A 152 7.97 6.80 8.25
CA HIS A 152 7.54 7.86 7.33
C HIS A 152 6.04 8.14 7.32
N MET A 153 5.19 7.32 7.97
CA MET A 153 3.74 7.53 7.89
C MET A 153 3.30 8.90 8.40
N GLY A 154 4.01 9.46 9.37
CA GLY A 154 3.75 10.81 9.89
C GLY A 154 3.89 11.94 8.86
N GLN A 155 4.48 11.67 7.69
CA GLN A 155 4.56 12.64 6.59
C GLN A 155 3.25 12.73 5.78
N PHE A 156 2.33 11.78 5.95
CA PHE A 156 1.11 11.65 5.16
C PHE A 156 -0.14 11.76 6.05
N PRO A 157 -0.71 12.97 6.23
CA PRO A 157 -1.91 13.13 7.03
C PRO A 157 -3.14 12.54 6.31
N ASN A 158 -4.15 12.12 7.08
CA ASN A 158 -5.42 11.57 6.57
C ASN A 158 -5.24 10.37 5.61
N THR A 159 -4.28 9.50 5.93
CA THR A 159 -3.87 8.38 5.10
C THR A 159 -4.48 7.05 5.54
N GLY A 160 -4.29 6.03 4.71
CA GLY A 160 -4.57 4.65 5.05
C GLY A 160 -3.71 3.69 4.25
N VAL A 161 -3.52 2.49 4.79
CA VAL A 161 -2.69 1.43 4.22
C VAL A 161 -3.48 0.12 4.13
N MET A 162 -3.68 -0.37 2.91
CA MET A 162 -4.15 -1.73 2.65
C MET A 162 -2.95 -2.64 2.45
N LEU A 163 -2.78 -3.63 3.33
CA LEU A 163 -1.70 -4.61 3.32
C LEU A 163 -2.25 -5.94 2.82
N ASN A 164 -2.11 -6.18 1.52
CA ASN A 164 -2.57 -7.42 0.90
C ASN A 164 -1.50 -8.50 1.03
N CYS A 165 -1.90 -9.69 1.49
CA CYS A 165 -1.15 -10.94 1.54
C CYS A 165 0.29 -10.77 2.07
N GLY A 166 0.46 -9.94 3.09
CA GLY A 166 1.77 -9.66 3.67
C GLY A 166 1.68 -8.70 4.84
N GLY A 167 2.66 -8.78 5.74
CA GLY A 167 2.75 -7.97 6.94
C GLY A 167 4.00 -8.36 7.71
N MET A 168 4.79 -7.37 8.12
CA MET A 168 6.01 -7.52 8.89
C MET A 168 5.88 -6.63 10.10
N ALA A 169 6.17 -7.15 11.30
CA ALA A 169 6.26 -6.28 12.47
C ALA A 169 7.31 -5.18 12.22
N PRO A 170 7.16 -3.98 12.80
CA PRO A 170 8.12 -2.89 12.64
C PRO A 170 9.57 -3.38 12.89
N GLN A 171 10.44 -3.13 11.91
CA GLN A 171 11.88 -3.45 11.95
C GLN A 171 12.72 -2.24 12.37
N VAL A 172 12.08 -1.08 12.49
CA VAL A 172 12.62 0.15 13.05
C VAL A 172 11.62 0.70 14.05
N ASP A 173 12.10 1.52 14.98
CA ASP A 173 11.23 2.21 15.92
C ASP A 173 10.28 3.16 15.18
N PHE A 174 9.09 3.34 15.75
CA PHE A 174 8.21 4.41 15.28
C PHE A 174 8.87 5.75 15.55
N THR A 175 8.99 6.58 14.50
CA THR A 175 9.27 8.01 14.69
C THR A 175 8.13 8.63 15.49
N ARG A 176 8.39 9.78 16.13
CA ARG A 176 7.37 10.49 16.91
C ARG A 176 6.15 10.82 16.05
N GLU A 177 6.38 11.25 14.82
CA GLU A 177 5.36 11.63 13.86
C GLU A 177 4.56 10.39 13.40
N ALA A 178 5.25 9.27 13.12
CA ALA A 178 4.57 8.02 12.76
C ALA A 178 3.74 7.46 13.93
N ALA A 179 4.25 7.53 15.16
CA ALA A 179 3.51 7.14 16.36
C ALA A 179 2.25 8.00 16.54
N ALA A 180 2.36 9.32 16.34
CA ALA A 180 1.21 10.22 16.40
C ALA A 180 0.17 9.94 15.30
N ALA A 181 0.61 9.54 14.10
CA ALA A 181 -0.27 9.19 13.00
C ALA A 181 -1.11 7.92 13.25
N MET A 182 -0.74 7.05 14.20
CA MET A 182 -1.54 5.86 14.53
C MET A 182 -2.97 6.19 14.95
N GLY A 183 -3.21 7.38 15.50
CA GLY A 183 -4.54 7.82 15.92
C GLY A 183 -5.50 8.18 14.79
N ASN A 184 -5.02 8.30 13.55
CA ASN A 184 -5.84 8.67 12.40
C ASN A 184 -5.58 7.83 11.13
N THR A 185 -4.58 6.94 11.15
CA THR A 185 -4.24 6.09 10.02
C THR A 185 -5.13 4.85 10.00
N ARG A 186 -5.87 4.66 8.90
CA ARG A 186 -6.60 3.41 8.64
C ARG A 186 -5.62 2.32 8.18
N ILE A 187 -5.60 1.15 8.81
CA ILE A 187 -4.76 0.01 8.44
C ILE A 187 -5.64 -1.23 8.22
N HIS A 188 -5.62 -1.79 7.03
CA HIS A 188 -6.30 -3.05 6.75
C HIS A 188 -5.29 -4.13 6.37
N PHE A 189 -5.36 -5.28 7.03
CA PHE A 189 -4.60 -6.48 6.67
C PHE A 189 -5.54 -7.47 5.97
N GLN A 190 -5.33 -7.73 4.69
CA GLN A 190 -6.06 -8.77 3.96
C GLN A 190 -5.12 -9.93 3.68
N SER A 191 -5.53 -11.15 3.99
CA SER A 191 -4.82 -12.38 3.62
C SER A 191 -5.83 -13.43 3.14
N THR A 192 -5.36 -14.65 2.98
CA THR A 192 -6.15 -15.83 2.65
C THR A 192 -5.88 -16.93 3.67
N SER A 193 -6.74 -17.93 3.77
CA SER A 193 -6.57 -19.01 4.75
C SER A 193 -5.44 -19.97 4.36
N GLN A 194 -5.08 -20.07 3.07
CA GLN A 194 -3.99 -20.94 2.56
C GLN A 194 -2.73 -20.13 2.18
N GLU A 195 -2.44 -19.10 2.97
CA GLU A 195 -1.29 -18.21 2.76
C GLU A 195 0.07 -18.92 2.88
N LEU A 196 1.13 -18.31 2.32
CA LEU A 196 2.51 -18.81 2.44
C LEU A 196 2.91 -19.00 3.91
N LYS A 197 3.57 -20.12 4.22
CA LYS A 197 3.93 -20.51 5.60
C LYS A 197 4.73 -19.43 6.36
N SER A 198 5.61 -18.70 5.69
CA SER A 198 6.38 -17.61 6.30
C SER A 198 5.47 -16.44 6.73
N LEU A 199 4.45 -16.15 5.94
CA LEU A 199 3.50 -15.06 6.15
C LEU A 199 2.40 -15.43 7.15
N GLN A 200 2.03 -16.71 7.26
CA GLN A 200 1.13 -17.20 8.31
C GLN A 200 1.63 -16.84 9.72
N ARG A 201 2.95 -16.64 9.88
CA ARG A 201 3.54 -16.13 11.12
C ARG A 201 3.68 -14.61 11.13
N SER A 202 4.22 -14.02 10.06
CA SER A 202 4.58 -12.60 10.10
C SER A 202 3.36 -11.66 10.08
N ILE A 203 2.25 -12.06 9.43
CA ILE A 203 1.03 -11.26 9.39
C ILE A 203 0.43 -11.10 10.79
N PRO A 204 0.13 -12.18 11.57
CA PRO A 204 -0.31 -12.04 12.94
C PRO A 204 0.63 -11.20 13.82
N GLN A 205 1.95 -11.38 13.67
CA GLN A 205 2.93 -10.59 14.41
C GLN A 205 2.86 -9.10 14.07
N ALA A 206 2.65 -8.76 12.80
CA ALA A 206 2.45 -7.38 12.37
C ALA A 206 1.16 -6.81 12.95
N VAL A 207 0.03 -7.53 12.83
CA VAL A 207 -1.27 -7.11 13.38
C VAL A 207 -1.13 -6.78 14.88
N GLN A 208 -0.56 -7.70 15.66
CA GLN A 208 -0.33 -7.49 17.10
C GLN A 208 0.60 -6.31 17.39
N ALA A 209 1.62 -6.07 16.56
CA ALA A 209 2.54 -4.96 16.77
C ALA A 209 1.85 -3.59 16.53
N TYR A 210 1.03 -3.48 15.49
CA TYR A 210 0.27 -2.26 15.20
C TYR A 210 -0.88 -2.02 16.17
N GLU A 211 -1.53 -3.09 16.64
CA GLU A 211 -2.51 -3.01 17.72
C GLU A 211 -1.86 -2.45 18.99
N ARG A 212 -0.70 -3.00 19.40
CA ARG A 212 0.07 -2.50 20.55
C ARG A 212 0.54 -1.06 20.36
N ALA A 213 0.98 -0.69 19.17
CA ALA A 213 1.40 0.68 18.88
C ALA A 213 0.23 1.67 19.03
N ALA A 214 -0.96 1.32 18.54
CA ALA A 214 -2.15 2.16 18.70
C ALA A 214 -2.63 2.21 20.16
N ALA A 215 -2.59 1.10 20.89
CA ALA A 215 -2.88 1.09 22.32
C ALA A 215 -1.88 1.97 23.11
N GLY A 216 -0.59 1.89 22.75
CA GLY A 216 0.47 2.75 23.31
C GLY A 216 0.30 4.22 23.00
N ALA A 217 -0.37 4.56 21.89
CA ALA A 217 -0.80 5.91 21.54
C ALA A 217 -2.09 6.36 22.27
N GLY A 218 -2.63 5.52 23.16
CA GLY A 218 -3.78 5.83 24.00
C GLY A 218 -5.15 5.52 23.38
N LEU A 219 -5.21 4.78 22.27
CA LEU A 219 -6.48 4.39 21.66
C LEU A 219 -7.15 3.26 22.47
N SER A 220 -8.46 3.39 22.69
CA SER A 220 -9.29 2.30 23.20
C SER A 220 -9.44 1.18 22.16
N GLY A 221 -9.78 -0.04 22.60
CA GLY A 221 -10.00 -1.16 21.68
C GLY A 221 -11.06 -0.89 20.60
N GLN A 222 -12.08 -0.08 20.90
CA GLN A 222 -13.08 0.35 19.91
C GLN A 222 -12.49 1.28 18.85
N GLN A 223 -11.65 2.24 19.26
CA GLN A 223 -10.95 3.14 18.32
C GLN A 223 -9.94 2.38 17.47
N ILE A 224 -9.22 1.42 18.08
CA ILE A 224 -8.33 0.51 17.35
C ILE A 224 -9.13 -0.27 16.32
N ASN A 225 -10.25 -0.90 16.68
CA ASN A 225 -11.08 -1.66 15.72
C ASN A 225 -11.68 -0.82 14.59
N ALA A 226 -11.90 0.48 14.81
CA ALA A 226 -12.38 1.38 13.78
C ALA A 226 -11.29 1.74 12.75
N LEU A 227 -10.02 1.78 13.17
CA LEU A 227 -8.89 2.15 12.32
C LEU A 227 -8.15 0.93 11.77
N GLN A 228 -8.07 -0.15 12.54
CA GLN A 228 -7.30 -1.34 12.24
C GLN A 228 -8.24 -2.53 12.07
N THR A 229 -8.21 -3.12 10.88
CA THR A 229 -9.02 -4.31 10.56
C THR A 229 -8.16 -5.38 9.91
N VAL A 230 -8.61 -6.62 10.02
CA VAL A 230 -7.93 -7.80 9.48
C VAL A 230 -8.93 -8.82 8.96
N ASP A 231 -8.65 -9.42 7.81
CA ASP A 231 -9.41 -10.56 7.31
C ASP A 231 -8.51 -11.57 6.60
N ASN A 232 -8.73 -12.86 6.84
CA ASN A 232 -8.10 -13.94 6.08
C ASN A 232 -9.10 -15.04 5.67
N SER A 233 -10.38 -14.66 5.57
CA SER A 233 -11.47 -15.60 5.30
C SER A 233 -11.48 -16.24 3.90
N PRO A 234 -10.94 -15.61 2.83
CA PRO A 234 -10.89 -16.27 1.52
C PRO A 234 -10.06 -17.55 1.55
N ASN A 235 -10.56 -18.61 0.92
CA ASN A 235 -9.92 -19.92 0.90
C ASN A 235 -8.89 -20.09 -0.24
N GLY A 236 -8.26 -19.00 -0.67
CA GLY A 236 -7.25 -19.00 -1.72
C GLY A 236 -5.82 -19.19 -1.22
N GLY A 237 -4.89 -19.39 -2.15
CA GLY A 237 -3.44 -19.31 -1.90
C GLY A 237 -2.94 -17.86 -1.78
N HIS A 238 -1.63 -17.65 -1.97
CA HIS A 238 -0.99 -16.34 -1.84
C HIS A 238 -1.64 -15.26 -2.72
N CYS A 239 -2.24 -14.25 -2.08
CA CYS A 239 -2.98 -13.13 -2.71
C CYS A 239 -4.16 -13.52 -3.61
N ALA A 240 -4.58 -14.79 -3.62
CA ALA A 240 -5.71 -15.26 -4.41
C ALA A 240 -7.03 -15.01 -3.64
N PHE A 241 -7.34 -13.73 -3.37
CA PHE A 241 -8.50 -13.34 -2.56
C PHE A 241 -9.84 -13.72 -3.20
N ASP A 242 -9.86 -13.90 -4.51
CA ASP A 242 -11.02 -14.38 -5.27
C ASP A 242 -11.03 -15.91 -5.43
N GLU A 243 -10.10 -16.61 -4.76
CA GLU A 243 -9.87 -18.05 -4.81
C GLU A 243 -9.46 -18.58 -6.21
N LYS A 244 -9.09 -17.70 -7.15
CA LYS A 244 -8.67 -18.10 -8.51
C LYS A 244 -7.19 -17.93 -8.74
N GLY A 245 -6.62 -16.79 -8.34
CA GLY A 245 -5.20 -16.55 -8.55
C GLY A 245 -4.72 -15.19 -8.10
N PHE A 246 -3.40 -15.02 -8.07
CA PHE A 246 -2.73 -13.81 -7.60
C PHE A 246 -3.22 -12.55 -8.32
N VAL A 247 -3.23 -12.54 -9.66
CA VAL A 247 -3.53 -11.34 -10.45
C VAL A 247 -4.97 -10.88 -10.23
N SER A 248 -5.93 -11.78 -10.38
CA SER A 248 -7.35 -11.46 -10.24
C SER A 248 -7.74 -11.19 -8.78
N GLY A 249 -7.13 -11.87 -7.80
CA GLY A 249 -7.29 -11.56 -6.39
C GLY A 249 -6.80 -10.16 -6.03
N VAL A 250 -5.59 -9.78 -6.45
CA VAL A 250 -5.07 -8.42 -6.22
C VAL A 250 -5.94 -7.37 -6.90
N GLN A 251 -6.42 -7.64 -8.13
CA GLN A 251 -7.37 -6.75 -8.80
C GLN A 251 -8.67 -6.61 -8.01
N LEU A 252 -9.25 -7.69 -7.48
CA LEU A 252 -10.46 -7.65 -6.66
C LEU A 252 -10.32 -6.69 -5.47
N MET A 253 -9.19 -6.73 -4.76
CA MET A 253 -8.95 -5.83 -3.64
C MET A 253 -8.70 -4.38 -4.08
N ALA A 254 -8.04 -4.17 -5.23
CA ALA A 254 -7.88 -2.84 -5.81
C ALA A 254 -9.23 -2.23 -6.24
N ASP A 255 -10.11 -3.02 -6.85
CA ASP A 255 -11.47 -2.61 -7.23
C ASP A 255 -12.33 -2.29 -6.00
N SER A 256 -12.11 -3.03 -4.91
CA SER A 256 -12.85 -2.88 -3.64
C SER A 256 -12.20 -1.88 -2.69
N TYR A 257 -11.17 -1.15 -3.12
CA TYR A 257 -10.36 -0.30 -2.24
C TYR A 257 -11.19 0.75 -1.50
N GLN A 258 -12.13 1.39 -2.21
CA GLN A 258 -13.03 2.38 -1.63
C GLN A 258 -13.87 1.79 -0.48
N ASP A 259 -14.47 0.63 -0.70
CA ASP A 259 -15.33 -0.03 0.29
C ASP A 259 -14.56 -0.46 1.54
N VAL A 260 -13.28 -0.80 1.40
CA VAL A 260 -12.47 -1.31 2.51
C VAL A 260 -11.78 -0.18 3.29
N MET A 261 -11.24 0.82 2.59
CA MET A 261 -10.28 1.77 3.17
C MET A 261 -10.83 3.17 3.41
N LEU A 262 -11.80 3.63 2.63
CA LEU A 262 -12.23 5.02 2.71
C LEU A 262 -13.31 5.22 3.77
N PRO A 263 -13.40 6.42 4.39
CA PRO A 263 -14.46 6.73 5.33
C PRO A 263 -15.85 6.47 4.74
N GLY A 264 -16.70 5.77 5.49
CA GLY A 264 -18.03 5.36 5.02
C GLY A 264 -18.06 4.13 4.11
N GLY A 265 -16.91 3.53 3.81
CA GLY A 265 -16.82 2.26 3.09
C GLY A 265 -17.55 1.12 3.80
N SER A 266 -18.23 0.27 3.03
CA SER A 266 -19.09 -0.79 3.56
C SER A 266 -18.34 -1.99 4.15
N GLY A 267 -17.05 -2.12 3.81
CA GLY A 267 -16.25 -3.31 4.04
C GLY A 267 -16.63 -4.51 3.18
N GLN A 268 -17.63 -4.39 2.29
CA GLN A 268 -18.07 -5.50 1.45
C GLN A 268 -17.13 -5.69 0.27
N VAL A 269 -16.61 -6.91 0.12
CA VAL A 269 -15.84 -7.33 -1.05
C VAL A 269 -16.60 -8.45 -1.75
N ASN A 270 -16.81 -8.32 -3.06
CA ASN A 270 -17.56 -9.28 -3.84
C ASN A 270 -16.93 -10.68 -3.75
N GLY A 271 -17.73 -11.68 -3.37
CA GLY A 271 -17.27 -13.06 -3.19
C GLY A 271 -16.60 -13.37 -1.85
N ILE A 272 -16.33 -12.36 -0.99
CA ILE A 272 -15.73 -12.54 0.35
C ILE A 272 -16.73 -12.15 1.45
N GLY A 273 -17.43 -11.03 1.28
CA GLY A 273 -18.30 -10.43 2.31
C GLY A 273 -17.60 -9.29 3.06
N ASN A 274 -17.97 -9.07 4.32
CA ASN A 274 -17.42 -7.97 5.10
C ASN A 274 -15.99 -8.29 5.61
N VAL A 275 -14.99 -7.57 5.10
CA VAL A 275 -13.58 -7.70 5.48
C VAL A 275 -13.14 -6.71 6.57
N ASN A 276 -13.99 -5.75 6.94
CA ASN A 276 -13.69 -4.76 7.98
C ASN A 276 -13.90 -5.32 9.40
N LYS A 277 -13.25 -6.45 9.71
CA LYS A 277 -13.25 -7.07 11.04
C LYS A 277 -12.15 -6.41 11.89
N GLY A 278 -12.52 -5.76 12.99
CA GLY A 278 -11.56 -5.07 13.86
C GLY A 278 -10.49 -6.01 14.42
N VAL A 279 -9.24 -5.54 14.57
CA VAL A 279 -8.11 -6.40 14.99
C VAL A 279 -8.16 -6.90 16.42
N VAL A 280 -8.75 -6.15 17.36
CA VAL A 280 -8.79 -6.53 18.78
C VAL A 280 -9.66 -7.77 18.95
N GLY A 281 -9.03 -8.89 19.33
CA GLY A 281 -9.65 -10.21 19.44
C GLY A 281 -9.61 -11.03 18.15
N ASN A 282 -9.10 -10.47 17.04
CA ASN A 282 -8.93 -11.13 15.74
C ASN A 282 -7.45 -11.19 15.30
N GLU A 283 -6.51 -10.87 16.20
CA GLU A 283 -5.07 -10.80 15.92
C GLU A 283 -4.44 -12.17 15.63
N ASN A 284 -5.08 -13.25 16.09
CA ASN A 284 -4.65 -14.63 15.88
C ASN A 284 -5.39 -15.26 14.70
N LEU A 285 -5.03 -14.82 13.48
CA LEU A 285 -5.58 -15.35 12.24
C LEU A 285 -5.45 -16.88 12.16
N GLN A 286 -6.51 -17.53 11.69
CA GLN A 286 -6.56 -18.98 11.54
C GLN A 286 -6.18 -19.35 10.10
N PHE A 287 -5.04 -20.01 9.93
CA PHE A 287 -4.58 -20.49 8.62
C PHE A 287 -4.75 -22.00 8.51
N ALA A 288 -5.05 -22.47 7.30
CA ALA A 288 -5.05 -23.89 7.00
C ALA A 288 -3.63 -24.45 7.11
N ALA A 289 -3.51 -25.66 7.68
CA ALA A 289 -2.26 -26.37 7.74
C ALA A 289 -1.83 -26.78 6.31
N GLY A 290 -0.95 -26.01 5.65
CA GLY A 290 -0.21 -26.51 4.49
C GLY A 290 -0.12 -25.67 3.20
N GLY A 291 0.13 -24.36 3.26
CA GLY A 291 0.65 -23.63 2.09
C GLY A 291 2.13 -23.97 1.86
N ARG A 292 2.52 -24.42 0.64
CA ARG A 292 3.93 -24.69 0.29
C ARG A 292 4.80 -23.44 0.42
N GLN A 293 6.09 -23.66 0.74
CA GLN A 293 7.14 -22.63 0.81
C GLN A 293 7.33 -21.93 -0.53
#